data_AF-A0A8T6SSC4-F1
#
_entry.id   AF-A0A8T6SSC4-F1
#
_cell.length_a   1.000
_cell.length_b   1.000
_cell.length_c   1.000
_cell.angle_alpha   90.00
_cell.angle_beta   90.00
_cell.angle_gamma   90.00
#
_symmetry.space_group_name_H-M   'P 1'
#
loop_
_entity.id
_entity.type
_entity.pdbx_description
1 polymer ?
#
loop_
_entity_poly.entity_id
_entity_poly.type
_entity_poly.pdbx_seq_one_letter_code
_entity_poly.pdbx_strand_id
1 'polypeptide(L)' 'VEDGKIEVHVSKTYSLEEATKALNQIQTLHTKGKTVIKL' A
#
# COMPACT_ATOMS: atom_id res chain seq x y z
N VAL A 1 -2.53 23.46 -7.92
CA VAL A 1 -2.68 22.00 -7.66
C VAL A 1 -2.71 21.83 -6.15
N GLU A 2 -3.76 21.20 -5.62
CA GLU A 2 -4.05 21.20 -4.18
C GLU A 2 -3.05 20.35 -3.39
N ASP A 3 -2.06 21.01 -2.81
CA ASP A 3 -1.18 20.44 -1.79
C ASP A 3 -1.93 20.45 -0.45
N GLY A 4 -2.24 19.26 0.09
CA GLY A 4 -2.71 19.10 1.47
C GLY A 4 -4.20 18.80 1.71
N LYS A 5 -5.06 18.73 0.68
CA LYS A 5 -6.48 18.35 0.91
C LYS A 5 -6.74 16.83 0.95
N ILE A 6 -5.78 16.01 0.51
CA ILE A 6 -5.91 14.56 0.47
C ILE A 6 -4.73 13.95 1.23
N GLU A 7 -4.94 13.61 2.50
CA GLU A 7 -3.97 12.85 3.28
C GLU A 7 -4.00 11.39 2.81
N VAL A 8 -2.93 10.95 2.19
CA VAL A 8 -2.80 9.57 1.73
C VAL A 8 -2.26 8.73 2.87
N HIS A 9 -3.15 8.06 3.61
CA HIS A 9 -2.74 7.13 4.64
C HIS A 9 -2.13 5.87 4.00
N VAL A 10 -0.83 5.65 4.24
CA VAL A 10 -0.14 4.42 3.86
C VAL A 10 -0.48 3.36 4.89
N SER A 11 -1.37 2.44 4.53
CA SER A 11 -1.86 1.43 5.47
C SER A 11 -0.79 0.38 5.81
N LYS A 12 0.08 0.06 4.86
CA LYS A 12 1.12 -0.96 5.06
C LYS A 12 2.25 -0.81 4.06
N THR A 13 3.47 -1.00 4.55
CA THR A 13 4.70 -1.01 3.74
C THR A 13 5.25 -2.43 3.71
N TYR A 14 5.67 -2.89 2.53
CA TYR A 14 6.33 -4.17 2.33
C TYR A 14 7.71 -3.95 1.72
N SER A 15 8.67 -4.80 2.09
CA SER A 15 9.95 -4.87 1.39
C SER A 15 9.77 -5.56 0.02
N LEU A 16 10.71 -5.36 -0.91
CA LEU A 16 10.65 -5.95 -2.25
C LEU A 16 10.45 -7.47 -2.24
N GLU A 17 11.10 -8.17 -1.31
CA GLU A 17 11.01 -9.63 -1.14
C GLU A 17 9.59 -10.08 -0.72
N GLU A 18 8.81 -9.21 -0.09
CA GLU A 18 7.44 -9.46 0.34
C GLU A 18 6.38 -9.01 -0.68
N ALA A 19 6.78 -8.58 -1.89
CA ALA A 19 5.88 -8.10 -2.94
C ALA A 19 4.78 -9.11 -3.29
N THR A 20 5.11 -10.41 -3.37
CA THR A 20 4.14 -11.49 -3.65
C THR A 20 3.08 -11.60 -2.54
N LYS A 21 3.49 -11.41 -1.28
CA LYS A 21 2.59 -11.41 -0.12
C LYS A 21 1.68 -10.19 -0.15
N ALA A 22 2.23 -9.01 -0.47
CA ALA A 22 1.46 -7.78 -0.65
C ALA A 22 0.39 -7.95 -1.75
N LEU A 23 0.75 -8.55 -2.88
CA LEU A 23 -0.18 -8.82 -4.00
C LEU A 23 -1.34 -9.73 -3.57
N ASN A 24 -1.06 -10.82 -2.85
CA ASN A 24 -2.09 -11.71 -2.32
C ASN A 24 -3.06 -10.99 -1.36
N GLN A 25 -2.55 -10.08 -0.51
CA GLN A 25 -3.42 -9.31 0.40
C GLN A 25 -4.28 -8.26 -0.32
N ILE A 26 -3.85 -7.77 -1.49
CA ILE A 26 -4.64 -6.87 -2.35
C ILE A 26 -5.74 -7.66 -3.06
N GLN A 27 -5.41 -8.80 -3.66
CA GLN A 27 -6.36 -9.62 -4.42
C GLN A 27 -7.48 -10.20 -3.54
N THR A 28 -7.16 -10.54 -2.30
CA THR A 28 -8.14 -11.06 -1.33
C THR A 28 -8.99 -9.96 -0.68
N LEU A 29 -8.90 -8.69 -1.15
CA LEU A 29 -9.60 -7.53 -0.59
C LEU A 29 -9.36 -7.32 0.92
N HIS A 30 -8.28 -7.93 1.45
CA HIS A 30 -7.94 -7.88 2.87
C HIS A 30 -7.10 -6.64 3.23
N THR A 31 -6.98 -5.70 2.30
CA THR A 31 -6.29 -4.42 2.49
C THR A 31 -7.24 -3.27 2.16
N LYS A 32 -7.27 -2.25 3.02
CA LYS A 32 -7.96 -0.99 2.78
C LYS A 32 -6.91 0.13 2.79
N GLY A 33 -6.87 0.96 1.74
CA GLY A 33 -5.89 2.05 1.59
C GLY A 33 -4.73 1.72 0.65
N LYS A 34 -3.67 2.55 0.66
CA LYS A 34 -2.53 2.41 -0.26
C LYS A 34 -1.45 1.51 0.32
N THR A 35 -1.00 0.53 -0.48
CA THR A 35 0.13 -0.35 -0.18
C THR A 35 1.38 0.17 -0.87
N VAL A 36 2.49 0.29 -0.14
CA VAL A 36 3.79 0.76 -0.68
C VAL A 36 4.80 -0.37 -0.63
N ILE A 37 5.53 -0.58 -1.73
CA ILE A 37 6.69 -1.49 -1.79
C ILE A 37 7.94 -0.62 -1.75
N LYS A 38 8.84 -0.90 -0.81
CA LYS A 38 10.10 -0.17 -0.65
C LYS A 38 11.30 -1.10 -0.90
N LEU A 39 12.31 -0.56 -1.57
CA LEU A 39 13.60 -1.20 -1.86
C LEU A 39 14.47 -1.32 -0.60
#